data_AF-A0A800DI98-F1
#
_entry.id   AF-A0A800DI98-F1
#
_cell.length_a   1.000
_cell.length_b   1.000
_cell.length_c   1.000
_cell.angle_alpha   90.00
_cell.angle_beta   90.00
_cell.angle_gamma   90.00
#
_symmetry.space_group_name_H-M   'P 1'
#
loop_
_entity.id
_entity.type
_entity.pdbx_description
1 polymer ?
#
loop_
_entity_poly.entity_id
_entity_poly.type
_entity_poly.pdbx_seq_one_letter_code
_entity_poly.pdbx_strand_id
1 'polypeptide(L)'
;MASQKMSEDEIRKIATQRVQGRIGFYWHLTTYLLVNLMLVAIWYFSGAGYFWPVWVMLFWGIGLAFNAVAVFLRRDSDWERRQIEKEMEKIRKNHG
;
A
#
# COMPACT_ATOMS: atom_id res chain seq x y z
N MET A 1 1.78 37.98 -18.39
CA MET A 1 1.93 36.52 -18.55
C MET A 1 2.48 35.87 -17.27
N ALA A 2 1.83 36.05 -16.11
CA ALA A 2 2.37 35.63 -14.81
C ALA A 2 1.38 34.76 -13.99
N SER A 3 0.43 34.08 -14.66
CA SER A 3 -0.65 33.35 -13.98
C SER A 3 -0.61 31.83 -14.19
N GLN A 4 0.44 31.26 -14.82
CA GLN A 4 0.44 29.86 -15.26
C GLN A 4 1.40 28.93 -14.51
N LYS A 5 2.04 29.38 -13.43
CA LYS A 5 2.85 28.52 -12.54
C LYS A 5 2.16 28.34 -11.19
N MET A 6 1.02 27.64 -11.18
CA MET A 6 0.77 26.75 -10.04
C MET A 6 1.76 25.59 -10.21
N SER A 7 2.93 25.83 -9.64
CA SER A 7 4.13 25.02 -9.50
C SER A 7 4.07 23.61 -10.13
N GLU A 8 4.78 23.41 -11.24
CA GLU A 8 5.09 22.07 -11.77
C GLU A 8 5.70 21.15 -10.70
N ASP A 9 6.37 21.72 -9.69
CA ASP A 9 6.89 21.00 -8.53
C ASP A 9 5.80 20.53 -7.57
N GLU A 10 4.69 21.25 -7.42
CA GLU A 10 3.50 20.77 -6.67
C GLU A 10 2.82 19.64 -7.42
N ILE A 11 2.66 19.75 -8.75
CA ILE A 11 2.09 18.69 -9.59
C ILE A 11 2.98 17.43 -9.52
N ARG A 12 4.31 17.57 -9.58
CA ARG A 12 5.25 16.46 -9.39
C ARG A 12 5.20 15.87 -7.98
N LYS A 13 5.09 16.69 -6.93
CA LYS A 13 4.94 16.19 -5.54
C LYS A 13 3.65 15.39 -5.37
N ILE A 14 2.53 15.89 -5.88
CA ILE A 14 1.23 15.21 -5.80
C ILE A 14 1.26 13.89 -6.58
N ALA A 15 1.87 13.87 -7.78
CA ALA A 15 2.05 12.67 -8.56
C ALA A 15 2.96 11.64 -7.86
N THR A 16 4.06 12.09 -7.25
CA THR A 16 5.03 11.22 -6.56
C THR A 16 4.46 10.62 -5.28
N GLN A 17 3.70 11.40 -4.50
CA GLN A 17 3.05 10.91 -3.28
C GLN A 17 2.00 9.82 -3.57
N ARG A 18 1.28 9.90 -4.69
CA ARG A 18 0.33 8.86 -5.12
C ARG A 18 1.00 7.54 -5.54
N VAL A 19 2.26 7.58 -5.96
CA VAL A 19 3.02 6.40 -6.41
C VAL A 19 3.81 5.77 -5.24
N GLN A 20 4.42 6.58 -4.38
CA GLN A 20 5.23 6.10 -3.26
C GLN A 20 4.43 5.30 -2.21
N GLY A 21 3.16 5.64 -2.00
CA GLY A 21 2.30 4.90 -1.05
C GLY A 21 2.12 3.42 -1.39
N ARG A 22 2.27 3.01 -2.65
CA ARG A 22 2.17 1.60 -3.07
C ARG A 22 3.52 0.87 -2.96
N ILE A 23 4.61 1.57 -3.20
CA ILE A 23 5.96 0.98 -3.24
C ILE A 23 6.37 0.44 -1.87
N GLY A 24 6.04 1.13 -0.77
CA GLY A 24 6.34 0.64 0.58
C GLY A 24 5.68 -0.71 0.91
N PHE A 25 4.44 -0.92 0.46
CA PHE A 25 3.73 -2.19 0.67
C PHE A 25 4.35 -3.34 -0.14
N TYR A 26 4.71 -3.10 -1.40
CA TYR A 26 5.36 -4.12 -2.25
C TYR A 26 6.73 -4.52 -1.72
N TRP A 27 7.51 -3.59 -1.17
CA TRP A 27 8.79 -3.92 -0.51
C TRP A 27 8.59 -4.83 0.69
N HIS A 28 7.63 -4.52 1.58
CA HIS A 28 7.32 -5.39 2.71
C HIS A 28 6.84 -6.78 2.27
N LEU A 29 6.00 -6.86 1.24
CA LEU A 29 5.51 -8.12 0.69
C LEU A 29 6.65 -8.96 0.07
N THR A 30 7.55 -8.32 -0.68
CA THR A 30 8.68 -8.99 -1.33
C THR A 30 9.67 -9.53 -0.29
N THR A 31 10.00 -8.72 0.73
CA THR A 31 10.85 -9.16 1.83
C THR A 31 10.19 -10.30 2.61
N TYR A 32 8.89 -10.25 2.85
CA TYR A 32 8.15 -11.34 3.50
C TYR A 32 8.23 -12.65 2.71
N LEU A 33 8.03 -12.59 1.39
CA LEU A 33 8.14 -13.77 0.52
C LEU A 33 9.55 -14.36 0.54
N LEU A 34 10.59 -13.53 0.39
CA LEU A 34 11.99 -13.97 0.42
C LEU A 34 12.37 -14.65 1.75
N VAL A 35 12.01 -14.03 2.88
CA VAL A 35 12.33 -14.56 4.22
C VAL A 35 11.60 -15.89 4.47
N ASN A 36 10.32 -16.00 4.11
CA ASN A 36 9.57 -17.25 4.26
C ASN A 36 10.13 -18.37 3.38
N LEU A 37 10.47 -18.07 2.12
CA LEU A 37 11.11 -19.03 1.22
C LEU A 37 12.44 -19.53 1.78
N MET A 38 13.26 -18.62 2.32
CA MET A 38 14.53 -18.98 2.97
C MET A 38 14.31 -19.86 4.20
N LEU A 39 13.34 -19.55 5.06
CA LEU A 39 13.01 -20.34 6.25
C LEU A 39 12.52 -21.75 5.91
N VAL A 40 11.64 -21.86 4.90
CA VAL A 40 11.15 -23.15 4.42
C VAL A 40 12.29 -23.96 3.80
N ALA A 41 13.18 -23.32 3.04
CA ALA A 41 14.37 -23.98 2.51
C ALA A 41 15.28 -24.49 3.64
N ILE A 42 15.57 -23.68 4.65
CA ILE A 42 16.36 -24.09 5.82
C ILE A 42 15.70 -25.27 6.53
N TRP A 43 14.39 -25.23 6.76
CA TRP A 43 13.67 -26.36 7.38
C TRP A 43 13.78 -27.64 6.56
N TYR A 44 13.59 -27.54 5.24
CA TYR A 44 13.66 -28.68 4.32
C TYR A 44 15.06 -29.30 4.30
N PHE A 45 16.11 -28.47 4.20
CA PHE A 45 17.50 -28.94 4.21
C PHE A 45 18.00 -29.37 5.59
N SER A 46 17.36 -28.92 6.68
CA SER A 46 17.72 -29.27 8.05
C SER A 46 17.21 -30.66 8.49
N GLY A 47 16.61 -31.45 7.60
CA GLY A 47 16.20 -32.84 7.89
C GLY A 47 14.75 -33.01 8.40
N ALA A 48 13.97 -31.92 8.39
CA ALA A 48 12.51 -31.86 8.50
C ALA A 48 11.78 -32.79 9.50
N GLY A 49 12.14 -32.68 10.79
CA GLY A 49 11.27 -32.97 11.94
C GLY A 49 10.19 -31.88 12.14
N TYR A 50 10.02 -31.34 13.36
CA TYR A 50 8.97 -30.35 13.67
C TYR A 50 9.03 -29.07 12.80
N PHE A 51 7.88 -28.64 12.28
CA PHE A 51 7.73 -27.49 11.37
C PHE A 51 7.76 -26.15 12.11
N TRP A 52 8.92 -25.80 12.66
CA TRP A 52 9.13 -24.54 13.38
C TRP A 52 8.90 -23.24 12.58
N PRO A 53 9.01 -23.18 11.22
CA PRO A 53 8.71 -21.95 10.47
C PRO A 53 7.29 -21.43 10.68
N VAL A 54 6.35 -22.27 11.14
CA VAL A 54 4.97 -21.89 11.47
C VAL A 54 4.88 -20.72 12.44
N TRP A 55 5.78 -20.64 13.42
CA TRP A 55 5.78 -19.56 14.41
C TRP A 55 6.18 -18.22 13.80
N VAL A 56 7.15 -18.24 12.88
CA VAL A 56 7.56 -17.03 12.15
C VAL A 56 6.44 -16.58 11.22
N MET A 57 5.79 -17.51 10.53
CA MET A 57 4.61 -17.22 9.70
C MET A 57 3.44 -16.66 10.51
N LEU A 58 3.19 -17.14 11.73
CA LEU A 58 2.13 -16.63 12.59
C LEU A 58 2.42 -15.21 13.08
N PHE A 59 3.64 -14.96 13.61
CA PHE A 59 4.02 -13.63 14.09
C PHE A 59 3.97 -12.59 12.96
N TRP A 60 4.51 -12.95 11.80
CA TRP A 60 4.52 -12.06 10.65
C TRP A 60 3.17 -11.97 9.94
N GLY A 61 2.37 -13.03 9.94
CA GLY A 61 1.03 -13.06 9.37
C GLY A 61 0.10 -12.07 10.06
N ILE A 62 0.23 -11.91 11.38
CA ILE A 62 -0.50 -10.89 12.14
C ILE A 62 -0.09 -9.48 11.69
N GLY A 63 1.22 -9.20 11.61
CA GLY A 63 1.71 -7.89 11.14
C GLY A 63 1.27 -7.56 9.71
N LEU A 64 1.29 -8.54 8.81
CA LEU A 64 0.83 -8.38 7.43
C LEU A 64 -0.69 -8.18 7.36
N ALA A 65 -1.47 -8.88 8.20
CA ALA A 65 -2.91 -8.71 8.26
C ALA A 65 -3.29 -7.29 8.69
N PHE A 66 -2.64 -6.72 9.71
CA PHE A 66 -2.85 -5.32 10.09
C PHE A 66 -2.50 -4.34 8.96
N ASN A 67 -1.41 -4.61 8.23
CA ASN A 67 -1.02 -3.79 7.09
C ASN A 67 -2.02 -3.89 5.93
N ALA A 68 -2.49 -5.10 5.63
CA ALA A 68 -3.51 -5.35 4.62
C ALA A 68 -4.83 -4.64 4.97
N VAL A 69 -5.27 -4.73 6.23
CA VAL A 69 -6.45 -4.00 6.76
C VAL A 69 -6.24 -2.49 6.59
N ALA A 70 -5.09 -1.94 6.98
CA ALA A 70 -4.80 -0.51 6.83
C ALA A 70 -4.83 -0.04 5.35
N VAL A 71 -4.30 -0.84 4.43
CA VAL A 71 -4.34 -0.55 2.98
C VAL A 71 -5.78 -0.63 2.44
N PHE A 72 -6.56 -1.62 2.88
CA PHE A 72 -7.95 -1.78 2.44
C PHE A 72 -8.84 -0.63 2.94
N LEU A 73 -8.71 -0.24 4.21
CA LEU A 73 -9.41 0.92 4.77
C LEU A 73 -9.01 2.25 4.11
N ARG A 74 -7.72 2.43 3.76
CA ARG A 74 -7.28 3.61 3.00
C ARG A 74 -7.85 3.65 1.58
N ARG A 75 -7.99 2.48 0.95
CA ARG A 75 -8.60 2.38 -0.38
C ARG A 75 -10.08 2.72 -0.36
N ASP A 76 -10.78 2.43 0.75
CA ASP A 76 -12.19 2.79 0.93
C ASP A 76 -12.38 4.32 0.99
N SER A 77 -11.62 4.97 1.87
CA SER A 77 -11.67 6.43 2.02
C SER A 77 -11.23 7.22 0.77
N ASP A 78 -10.28 6.69 -0.01
CA ASP A 78 -9.83 7.32 -1.26
C ASP A 78 -10.88 7.24 -2.39
N TRP A 79 -11.71 6.18 -2.47
CA TRP A 79 -12.77 6.14 -3.47
C TRP A 79 -13.93 7.05 -3.08
N GLU A 80 -14.28 7.08 -1.78
CA GLU A 80 -15.37 7.88 -1.24
C GLU A 80 -15.09 9.39 -1.45
N ARG A 81 -13.87 9.85 -1.12
CA ARG A 81 -13.42 11.23 -1.40
C ARG A 81 -13.54 11.60 -2.88
N ARG A 82 -13.21 10.69 -3.79
CA ARG A 82 -13.32 10.93 -5.24
C ARG A 82 -14.76 11.08 -5.70
N GLN A 83 -15.72 10.41 -5.06
CA GLN A 83 -17.14 10.59 -5.39
C GLN A 83 -17.66 11.92 -4.86
N ILE A 84 -17.27 12.30 -3.64
CA ILE A 84 -17.66 13.58 -3.04
C ILE A 84 -17.14 14.75 -3.89
N GLU A 85 -15.87 14.70 -4.33
CA GLU A 85 -15.31 15.72 -5.23
C GLU A 85 -16.08 15.82 -6.55
N LYS A 86 -16.40 14.68 -7.19
CA LYS A 86 -17.18 14.67 -8.44
C LYS A 86 -18.56 15.28 -8.26
N GLU A 87 -19.21 15.04 -7.12
CA GLU A 87 -20.54 15.57 -6.87
C GLU A 87 -20.51 17.07 -6.55
N MET A 88 -19.50 17.53 -5.79
CA MET A 88 -19.26 18.96 -5.57
C MET A 88 -18.98 19.69 -6.90
N GLU A 89 -18.23 19.08 -7.81
CA GLU A 89 -17.93 19.65 -9.13
C GLU A 89 -19.19 19.79 -10.01
N LYS A 90 -20.08 18.79 -10.00
CA LYS A 90 -21.38 18.88 -10.68
C LYS A 90 -22.25 20.00 -10.14
N ILE A 91 -22.35 20.14 -8.82
CA ILE A 91 -23.14 21.23 -8.18
C ILE A 91 -22.57 22.58 -8.58
N ARG A 92 -21.23 22.74 -8.53
CA ARG A 92 -20.56 24.00 -8.90
C ARG A 92 -20.78 24.37 -10.38
N LYS A 93 -20.84 23.38 -11.28
CA LYS A 93 -21.06 23.58 -12.71
C LYS A 93 -22.53 23.86 -13.06
N ASN A 94 -23.48 23.38 -12.26
CA ASN A 94 -24.91 23.66 -12.43
C ASN A 94 -25.37 24.99 -11.81
N HIS A 95 -24.54 25.59 -10.93
CA HIS A 95 -24.85 26.84 -10.23
C HIS A 95 -23.88 27.99 -10.58
N GLY A 96 -23.11 27.88 -11.65
CA GLY A 96 -22.34 28.98 -12.26
C GLY A 96 -22.74 29.15 -13.71
#